data_AF-A0A2S6WF17-F1
#
_entry.id   AF-A0A2S6WF17-F1
#
_cell.length_a   1.000
_cell.length_b   1.000
_cell.length_c   1.000
_cell.angle_alpha   90.00
_cell.angle_beta   90.00
_cell.angle_gamma   90.00
#
_symmetry.space_group_name_H-M   'P 1'
#
loop_
_entity.id
_entity.type
_entity.pdbx_description
1 polymer ?
#
loop_
_entity_poly.entity_id
_entity_poly.type
_entity_poly.pdbx_seq_one_letter_code
_entity_poly.pdbx_strand_id
1 'polypeptide(L)'
;MTAMEGLPVDLRAFHNEVEGHLLAAAAREEARTAAARFAAGLDRLPEPERAEVARRFAAEHLALSRASWQRTARRGEELRGEYEAVYRGLRARLLAGVLLGVALLVAVDLVVLASV
;
A
#
# COMPACT_ATOMS: atom_id res chain seq x y z
N MET A 1 -16.42 -29.38 -26.35
CA MET A 1 -17.10 -28.21 -25.78
C MET A 1 -17.02 -28.34 -24.26
N THR A 2 -15.82 -28.13 -23.73
CA THR A 2 -15.46 -28.34 -22.32
C THR A 2 -15.23 -26.99 -21.68
N ALA A 3 -15.94 -26.79 -20.57
CA ALA A 3 -15.93 -25.61 -19.73
C ALA A 3 -14.50 -25.14 -19.41
N MET A 4 -14.08 -24.08 -20.11
CA MET A 4 -13.01 -23.19 -19.66
C MET A 4 -13.64 -22.13 -18.74
N GLU A 5 -14.26 -22.57 -17.66
CA GLU A 5 -14.55 -21.71 -16.51
C GLU A 5 -13.24 -21.50 -15.75
N GLY A 6 -12.30 -20.79 -16.39
CA GLY A 6 -11.16 -20.21 -15.69
C GLY A 6 -11.73 -19.17 -14.74
N LEU A 7 -11.57 -19.39 -13.43
CA LEU A 7 -11.94 -18.47 -12.35
C LEU A 7 -11.66 -17.02 -12.78
N PRO A 8 -12.54 -16.05 -12.46
CA PRO A 8 -12.26 -14.65 -12.73
C PRO A 8 -10.95 -14.32 -12.01
N VAL A 9 -9.87 -14.17 -12.80
CA VAL A 9 -8.60 -13.65 -12.29
C VAL A 9 -8.97 -12.39 -11.52
N ASP A 10 -8.64 -12.35 -10.23
CA ASP A 10 -8.81 -11.13 -9.45
C ASP A 10 -7.87 -10.10 -10.08
N LEU A 11 -8.44 -9.27 -10.95
CA LEU A 11 -7.72 -8.29 -11.75
C LEU A 11 -6.92 -7.35 -10.86
N ARG A 12 -7.40 -7.11 -9.62
CA ARG A 12 -6.70 -6.30 -8.64
C ARG A 12 -5.48 -7.03 -8.08
N ALA A 13 -5.60 -8.31 -7.74
CA ALA A 13 -4.47 -9.12 -7.29
C ALA A 13 -3.40 -9.22 -8.39
N PHE A 14 -3.82 -9.49 -9.63
CA PHE A 14 -2.92 -9.54 -10.78
C PHE A 14 -2.24 -8.18 -11.05
N HIS A 15 -3.00 -7.08 -11.01
CA HIS A 15 -2.43 -5.74 -11.17
C HIS A 15 -1.36 -5.44 -10.11
N ASN A 16 -1.64 -5.74 -8.84
CA ASN A 16 -0.70 -5.53 -7.75
C ASN A 16 0.58 -6.38 -7.91
N GLU A 17 0.46 -7.61 -8.40
CA GLU A 17 1.60 -8.49 -8.66
C GLU A 17 2.48 -7.92 -9.78
N VAL A 18 1.88 -7.52 -10.90
CA VAL A 18 2.59 -6.88 -12.01
C VAL A 18 3.26 -5.59 -11.56
N GLU A 19 2.56 -4.72 -10.84
CA GLU A 19 3.11 -3.48 -10.30
C GLU A 19 4.31 -3.76 -9.37
N GLY A 20 4.18 -4.76 -8.49
CA GLY A 20 5.28 -5.19 -7.61
C GLY A 20 6.51 -5.66 -8.37
N HIS A 21 6.32 -6.43 -9.45
CA HIS A 21 7.40 -6.84 -10.34
C HIS A 21 8.06 -5.66 -11.05
N LEU A 22 7.27 -4.71 -11.56
CA LEU A 22 7.78 -3.52 -12.23
C LEU A 22 8.58 -2.62 -11.29
N LEU A 23 8.08 -2.40 -10.06
CA LEU A 23 8.80 -1.65 -9.03
C LEU A 23 10.12 -2.34 -8.67
N ALA A 24 10.11 -3.66 -8.49
CA ALA A 24 11.32 -4.41 -8.19
C ALA A 24 12.33 -4.40 -9.36
N ALA A 25 11.87 -4.38 -10.61
CA ALA A 25 12.73 -4.24 -11.77
C ALA A 25 13.34 -2.83 -11.84
N ALA A 26 12.53 -1.80 -11.65
CA ALA A 26 12.95 -0.40 -11.63
C ALA A 26 14.02 -0.15 -10.56
N ALA A 27 13.82 -0.62 -9.32
CA ALA A 27 14.80 -0.44 -8.24
C ALA A 27 16.14 -1.14 -8.51
N ARG A 28 16.14 -2.29 -9.19
CA ARG A 28 17.41 -2.95 -9.60
C ARG A 28 18.16 -2.10 -10.60
N GLU A 29 17.46 -1.50 -11.57
CA GLU A 29 18.07 -0.66 -12.59
C GLU A 29 18.56 0.67 -12.03
N GLU A 30 17.80 1.27 -11.12
CA GLU A 30 18.22 2.46 -10.38
C GLU A 30 19.47 2.18 -9.55
N ALA A 31 19.51 1.04 -8.85
CA ALA A 31 20.67 0.64 -8.06
C ALA A 31 21.94 0.46 -8.91
N ARG A 32 21.82 -0.16 -10.10
CA ARG A 32 22.92 -0.29 -11.07
C ARG A 32 23.37 1.06 -11.61
N THR A 33 22.43 1.92 -11.98
CA THR A 33 22.73 3.25 -12.52
C THR A 33 23.42 4.12 -11.47
N ALA A 34 22.95 4.10 -10.22
CA ALA A 34 23.60 4.78 -9.11
C ALA A 34 25.00 4.22 -8.84
N ALA A 35 25.18 2.90 -8.88
CA ALA A 35 26.49 2.26 -8.76
C ALA A 35 27.46 2.68 -9.86
N ALA A 36 27.01 2.72 -11.12
CA ALA A 36 27.83 3.15 -12.24
C ALA A 36 28.26 4.62 -12.10
N ARG A 37 27.34 5.51 -11.71
CA ARG A 37 27.64 6.92 -11.42
C ARG A 37 28.63 7.07 -10.27
N PHE A 38 28.47 6.30 -9.20
CA PHE A 38 29.39 6.31 -8.06
C PHE A 38 30.79 5.83 -8.47
N ALA A 39 30.86 4.70 -9.18
CA ALA A 39 32.10 4.10 -9.65
C ALA A 39 32.83 4.97 -10.69
N ALA A 40 32.12 5.76 -11.49
CA ALA A 40 32.73 6.70 -12.44
C ALA A 40 33.59 7.78 -11.74
N GLY A 41 33.28 8.11 -10.47
CA GLY A 41 34.11 9.01 -9.66
C GLY A 41 35.37 8.36 -9.07
N LEU A 42 35.58 7.06 -9.31
CA LEU A 42 36.69 6.25 -8.83
C LEU A 42 37.67 5.93 -9.98
N ASP A 43 38.09 6.96 -10.70
CA ASP A 43 38.98 6.89 -11.86
C ASP A 43 40.38 6.36 -11.53
N ARG A 44 40.86 6.62 -10.31
CA ARG A 44 42.16 6.14 -9.79
C ARG A 44 42.20 4.65 -9.48
N LEU A 45 41.06 3.97 -9.42
CA LEU A 45 40.98 2.53 -9.16
C LEU A 45 41.13 1.73 -10.46
N PRO A 46 41.80 0.56 -10.43
CA PRO A 46 41.78 -0.37 -11.55
C PRO A 46 40.35 -0.80 -11.89
N GLU A 47 40.07 -1.03 -13.18
CA GLU A 47 38.75 -1.48 -13.65
C GLU A 47 38.13 -2.67 -12.87
N PRO A 48 38.88 -3.77 -12.57
CA PRO A 48 38.29 -4.88 -11.84
C PRO A 48 37.87 -4.50 -10.40
N GLU A 49 38.63 -3.63 -9.73
CA GLU A 49 38.33 -3.15 -8.39
C GLU A 49 37.14 -2.20 -8.40
N ARG A 50 37.11 -1.28 -9.38
CA ARG A 50 35.97 -0.37 -9.60
C ARG A 50 34.68 -1.14 -9.89
N ALA A 51 34.74 -2.20 -10.70
CA ALA A 51 33.60 -3.05 -11.01
C ALA A 51 33.08 -3.82 -9.78
N GLU A 52 33.98 -4.28 -8.90
CA GLU A 52 33.61 -4.93 -7.64
C GLU A 52 32.93 -3.95 -6.67
N VAL A 53 33.49 -2.74 -6.53
CA VAL A 53 32.87 -1.67 -5.72
C VAL A 53 31.48 -1.32 -6.25
N ALA A 54 31.33 -1.17 -7.57
CA ALA A 54 30.04 -0.92 -8.19
C ALA A 54 29.00 -2.02 -7.87
N ARG A 55 29.39 -3.30 -7.96
CA ARG A 55 28.51 -4.43 -7.62
C ARG A 55 28.06 -4.38 -6.15
N ARG A 56 28.99 -4.15 -5.22
CA ARG A 56 28.68 -4.06 -3.78
C ARG A 56 27.78 -2.86 -3.48
N PHE A 57 28.07 -1.71 -4.08
CA PHE A 57 27.23 -0.53 -3.95
C PHE A 57 25.81 -0.80 -4.45
N ALA A 58 25.64 -1.42 -5.63
CA ALA A 58 24.32 -1.74 -6.17
C ALA A 58 23.52 -2.67 -5.23
N ALA A 59 24.19 -3.68 -4.65
CA ALA A 59 23.56 -4.59 -3.71
C ALA A 59 23.09 -3.87 -2.43
N GLU A 60 23.95 -3.04 -1.85
CA GLU A 60 23.62 -2.27 -0.63
C GLU A 60 22.53 -1.24 -0.91
N HIS A 61 22.61 -0.54 -2.04
CA HIS A 61 21.61 0.45 -2.41
C HIS A 61 20.23 -0.20 -2.60
N LEU A 62 20.17 -1.37 -3.22
CA LEU A 62 18.93 -2.14 -3.36
C LEU A 62 18.39 -2.61 -1.99
N ALA A 63 19.27 -3.02 -1.07
CA ALA A 63 18.88 -3.40 0.29
C ALA A 63 18.27 -2.21 1.06
N LEU A 64 18.89 -1.03 0.95
CA LEU A 64 18.38 0.21 1.54
C LEU A 64 17.03 0.63 0.95
N SER A 65 16.87 0.56 -0.37
CA SER A 65 15.59 0.86 -1.03
C SER A 65 14.49 -0.09 -0.55
N ARG A 66 14.78 -1.40 -0.47
CA ARG A 66 13.85 -2.39 0.08
C ARG A 66 13.46 -2.08 1.53
N ALA A 67 14.44 -1.79 2.39
CA ALA A 67 14.17 -1.46 3.79
C ALA A 67 13.33 -0.17 3.92
N SER A 68 13.59 0.83 3.07
CA SER A 68 12.78 2.05 3.00
C SER A 68 11.33 1.74 2.66
N TRP A 69 11.08 0.95 1.62
CA TRP A 69 9.73 0.56 1.21
C TRP A 69 8.99 -0.24 2.28
N GLN A 70 9.67 -1.20 2.93
CA GLN A 70 9.09 -1.97 4.03
C GLN A 70 8.66 -1.09 5.20
N ARG A 71 9.47 -0.08 5.56
CA ARG A 71 9.10 0.89 6.58
C ARG A 71 7.88 1.71 6.18
N THR A 72 7.84 2.18 4.94
CA THR A 72 6.69 2.94 4.41
C THR A 72 5.42 2.08 4.39
N ALA A 73 5.52 0.84 3.92
CA ALA A 73 4.39 -0.10 3.91
C ALA A 73 3.84 -0.33 5.31
N ARG A 74 4.71 -0.66 6.28
CA ARG A 74 4.33 -0.83 7.68
C ARG A 74 3.67 0.42 8.26
N ARG A 75 4.24 1.60 8.02
CA ARG A 75 3.65 2.85 8.51
C ARG A 75 2.30 3.14 7.87
N GLY A 76 2.13 2.81 6.59
CA GLY A 76 0.85 2.90 5.89
C GLY A 76 -0.21 1.99 6.51
N GLU A 77 0.14 0.76 6.86
CA GLU A 77 -0.75 -0.18 7.56
C GLU A 77 -1.14 0.31 8.95
N GLU A 78 -0.18 0.81 9.73
CA GLU A 78 -0.43 1.43 11.04
C GLU A 78 -1.40 2.61 10.94
N LEU A 79 -1.12 3.56 10.03
CA LEU A 79 -1.99 4.71 9.78
C LEU A 79 -3.39 4.26 9.35
N ARG A 80 -3.49 3.28 8.46
CA ARG A 80 -4.79 2.76 8.05
C ARG A 80 -5.57 2.20 9.25
N GLY A 81 -4.92 1.44 10.13
CA GLY A 81 -5.52 0.93 11.35
C GLY A 81 -5.99 2.04 12.30
N GLU A 82 -5.16 3.06 12.52
CA GLU A 82 -5.49 4.25 13.32
C GLU A 82 -6.74 4.97 12.76
N TYR A 83 -6.77 5.22 11.45
CA TYR A 83 -7.89 5.89 10.78
C TYR A 83 -9.16 5.04 10.77
N GLU A 84 -9.06 3.73 10.52
CA GLU A 84 -10.21 2.82 10.57
C GLU A 84 -10.83 2.75 11.97
N ALA A 85 -10.02 2.84 13.04
CA ALA A 85 -10.52 2.93 14.40
C ALA A 85 -11.34 4.21 14.64
N VAL A 86 -10.80 5.36 14.23
CA VAL A 86 -11.50 6.66 14.33
C VAL A 86 -12.78 6.65 13.52
N TYR A 87 -12.73 6.17 12.28
CA TYR A 87 -13.88 6.11 11.39
C TYR A 87 -14.97 5.19 11.91
N ARG A 88 -14.62 4.02 12.46
CA ARG A 88 -15.59 3.13 13.12
C ARG A 88 -16.31 3.82 14.28
N GLY A 89 -15.59 4.58 15.10
CA GLY A 89 -16.18 5.38 16.18
C GLY A 89 -17.16 6.44 15.66
N LEU A 90 -16.77 7.20 14.64
CA LEU A 90 -17.64 8.22 14.05
C LEU A 90 -18.88 7.60 13.39
N ARG A 91 -18.69 6.52 12.63
CA ARG A 91 -19.78 5.77 12.00
C ARG A 91 -20.77 5.23 13.03
N ALA A 92 -20.29 4.69 14.15
CA ALA A 92 -21.16 4.21 15.22
C ALA A 92 -22.00 5.35 15.83
N ARG A 93 -21.39 6.52 16.08
CA ARG A 93 -22.11 7.71 16.60
C ARG A 93 -23.17 8.23 15.62
N LEU A 94 -22.83 8.28 14.33
CA LEU A 94 -23.77 8.68 13.28
C LEU A 94 -24.95 7.70 13.20
N LEU A 95 -24.67 6.39 13.18
CA LEU A 95 -25.72 5.37 13.16
C LEU A 95 -26.60 5.45 14.41
N ALA A 96 -26.01 5.62 15.60
CA ALA A 96 -26.77 5.79 16.84
C ALA A 96 -27.69 7.03 16.78
N GLY A 97 -27.18 8.17 16.30
CA GLY A 97 -27.98 9.39 16.12
C GLY A 97 -29.13 9.21 15.14
N VAL A 98 -28.88 8.55 14.00
CA VAL A 98 -29.92 8.24 13.00
C VAL A 98 -30.98 7.31 13.60
N LEU A 99 -30.58 6.25 14.28
CA LEU A 99 -31.51 5.30 14.91
C LEU A 99 -32.35 5.97 16.00
N LEU A 100 -31.75 6.84 16.83
CA LEU A 100 -32.48 7.62 17.83
C LEU A 100 -33.49 8.58 17.18
N GLY A 101 -33.09 9.27 16.11
CA GLY A 101 -33.99 10.14 15.34
C GLY A 101 -35.18 9.39 14.76
N VAL A 102 -34.95 8.22 14.16
CA VAL A 102 -36.03 7.34 13.66
C VAL A 102 -36.94 6.88 14.79
N ALA A 103 -36.39 6.44 15.92
CA ALA A 103 -37.19 6.01 17.07
C ALA A 103 -38.06 7.14 17.63
N LEU A 104 -37.53 8.36 17.68
CA LEU A 104 -38.28 9.55 18.08
C LEU A 104 -39.44 9.85 17.12
N LEU A 105 -39.19 9.82 15.80
CA LEU A 105 -40.25 10.03 14.81
C LEU A 105 -41.36 8.98 14.93
N VAL A 106 -40.99 7.70 15.04
CA VAL A 106 -41.96 6.60 15.24
C VAL A 106 -42.76 6.80 16.53
N ALA A 107 -42.12 7.19 17.63
CA ALA A 107 -42.81 7.45 18.89
C ALA A 107 -43.79 8.62 18.79
N VAL A 108 -43.39 9.72 18.13
CA VAL A 108 -44.27 10.86 17.87
C VAL A 108 -45.47 10.45 17.01
N ASP A 109 -45.24 9.72 15.93
CA ASP A 109 -46.32 9.23 15.06
C ASP A 109 -47.31 8.34 15.82
N LEU A 110 -46.82 7.43 16.66
CA LEU A 110 -47.67 6.58 17.52
C LEU A 110 -48.50 7.40 18.51
N VAL A 111 -47.92 8.42 19.13
CA VAL A 111 -48.64 9.32 20.04
C VAL A 111 -49.73 10.08 19.29
N VAL A 112 -49.44 10.59 18.10
CA VAL A 112 -50.41 11.28 17.25
C VAL A 112 -51.56 10.34 16.86
N LEU A 113 -51.25 9.13 16.39
CA LEU A 113 -52.24 8.10 16.03
C LEU A 113 -53.12 7.70 17.21
N ALA A 114 -52.58 7.63 18.43
CA ALA A 114 -53.35 7.30 19.63
C ALA A 114 -54.21 8.47 20.14
N SER A 115 -53.93 9.69 19.68
CA SER A 115 -54.62 10.93 20.10
C SER A 115 -55.70 11.39 19.11
N VAL A 116 -55.85 10.69 17.98
CA VAL A 116 -56.86 10.91 16.92
C VAL A 116 -57.96 9.87 17.04
#